data_AF-A0A2P8R200-F1
#
_entry.id   AF-A0A2P8R200-F1
#
_cell.length_a   1.000
_cell.length_b   1.000
_cell.length_c   1.000
_cell.angle_alpha   90.00
_cell.angle_beta   90.00
_cell.angle_gamma   90.00
#
_symmetry.space_group_name_H-M   'P 1'
#
loop_
_entity.id
_entity.type
_entity.pdbx_description
1 polymer ?
#
loop_
_entity_poly.entity_id
_entity_poly.type
_entity_poly.pdbx_seq_one_letter_code
_entity_poly.pdbx_strand_id
1 'polypeptide(L)'
;MKNNFKKGFTLIELVMVIVIVGIISTIATDIYLNIYRNYVYSKIINELEYKTDALLEKISAMLTDRVKGSVIGRKPEISHAINKDIISIYDSKLDEKYTILEWIGASSESRNFGGANSIGWSGFADIDNSSLAVGLISPGSNFKDIKDNSILVGSNSNNLAVIFNHLLIGDGNGYGFYGTSGASNNIMNVSLQNNQEVLKVPSSAYSGDISENYILAHTAYAIVPDEVVNGRFNLRLFYNYRPWNGGQTYQNGTSTILARDVTVFRFRSLEQNIEVKICMQGQNLKEDGTTTPNSFGDGFIVCKTKVVY
;
A
#
# COMPACT_ATOMS: atom_id res chain seq x y z
N MET A 1 -54.12 -57.81 -42.35
CA MET A 1 -52.93 -57.07 -41.86
C MET A 1 -52.62 -55.94 -42.85
N LYS A 2 -52.73 -54.69 -42.43
CA LYS A 2 -52.50 -53.51 -43.29
C LYS A 2 -51.04 -53.09 -43.13
N ASN A 3 -50.18 -53.42 -44.09
CA ASN A 3 -48.77 -53.02 -44.07
C ASN A 3 -48.66 -51.52 -44.40
N ASN A 4 -48.32 -50.72 -43.38
CA ASN A 4 -47.91 -49.34 -43.57
C ASN A 4 -46.49 -49.31 -44.15
N PHE A 5 -46.35 -49.14 -45.47
CA PHE A 5 -45.06 -48.79 -46.06
C PHE A 5 -44.62 -47.41 -45.53
N LYS A 6 -43.61 -47.39 -44.66
CA LYS A 6 -42.93 -46.16 -44.25
C LYS A 6 -42.26 -45.58 -45.51
N LYS A 7 -42.63 -44.36 -45.91
CA LYS A 7 -42.00 -43.65 -47.02
C LYS A 7 -40.53 -43.40 -46.67
N GLY A 8 -39.62 -43.81 -47.56
CA GLY A 8 -38.19 -43.55 -47.45
C GLY A 8 -37.86 -42.11 -47.84
N PHE A 9 -36.80 -41.56 -47.24
CA PHE A 9 -36.26 -40.24 -47.55
C PHE A 9 -35.79 -40.18 -49.01
N THR A 10 -36.03 -39.04 -49.68
CA THR A 10 -35.48 -38.81 -51.02
C THR A 10 -34.06 -38.25 -50.93
N LEU A 11 -33.21 -38.54 -51.93
CA LEU A 11 -31.81 -38.13 -51.93
C LEU A 11 -31.65 -36.59 -51.87
N ILE A 12 -32.54 -35.85 -52.51
CA ILE A 12 -32.54 -34.38 -52.49
C ILE A 12 -32.85 -33.80 -51.10
N GLU A 13 -33.77 -34.42 -50.37
CA GLU A 13 -34.16 -34.00 -49.02
C GLU A 13 -32.99 -34.19 -48.04
N LEU A 14 -32.22 -35.27 -48.20
CA LEU A 14 -31.03 -35.53 -47.40
C LEU A 14 -29.91 -34.51 -47.66
N VAL A 15 -29.65 -34.15 -48.92
CA VAL A 15 -28.64 -33.14 -49.26
C VAL A 15 -29.02 -31.76 -48.72
N MET A 16 -30.29 -31.37 -48.84
CA MET A 16 -30.79 -30.09 -48.31
C MET A 16 -30.60 -29.99 -46.79
N VAL A 17 -30.89 -31.07 -46.05
CA VAL A 17 -30.71 -31.12 -44.60
C VAL A 17 -29.23 -30.95 -44.22
N ILE A 18 -28.31 -31.63 -44.91
CA ILE A 18 -26.87 -31.53 -44.62
C ILE A 18 -26.37 -30.09 -44.81
N VAL A 19 -26.79 -29.42 -45.89
CA VAL A 19 -26.40 -28.03 -46.15
C VAL A 19 -26.94 -27.08 -45.08
N ILE A 20 -28.21 -27.23 -44.71
CA ILE A 20 -28.84 -26.40 -43.66
C ILE A 20 -28.14 -26.61 -42.32
N VAL A 21 -27.85 -27.85 -41.93
CA VAL A 21 -27.13 -28.16 -40.68
C VAL A 21 -25.72 -27.60 -40.71
N GLY A 22 -25.03 -27.64 -41.85
CA GLY A 22 -23.71 -27.04 -42.02
C GLY A 22 -23.71 -25.55 -41.72
N ILE A 23 -24.64 -24.80 -42.33
CA ILE A 23 -24.78 -23.34 -42.12
C ILE A 23 -25.19 -23.02 -40.67
N ILE A 24 -26.12 -23.78 -40.09
CA ILE A 24 -26.54 -23.58 -38.70
C ILE A 24 -25.39 -23.87 -37.74
N SER A 25 -24.60 -24.92 -37.99
CA SER A 25 -23.48 -25.31 -37.15
C SER A 25 -22.38 -24.24 -37.12
N THR A 26 -22.06 -23.64 -38.27
CA THR A 26 -21.08 -22.54 -38.32
C THR A 26 -21.57 -21.33 -37.54
N ILE A 27 -22.82 -20.91 -37.73
CA ILE A 27 -23.41 -19.78 -37.00
C ILE A 27 -23.46 -20.06 -35.49
N ALA A 28 -23.88 -21.27 -35.09
CA ALA A 28 -23.95 -21.67 -33.69
C ALA A 28 -22.56 -21.69 -33.03
N THR A 29 -21.54 -22.14 -33.75
CA THR A 29 -20.15 -22.13 -33.27
C THR A 29 -19.66 -20.70 -33.04
N ASP A 30 -19.91 -19.79 -33.98
CA ASP A 30 -19.52 -18.38 -33.84
C ASP A 30 -20.22 -17.71 -32.65
N ILE A 31 -21.52 -17.96 -32.48
CA ILE A 31 -22.28 -17.46 -31.32
C ILE A 31 -21.70 -17.99 -30.01
N TYR A 32 -21.44 -19.30 -29.93
CA TYR A 32 -20.88 -19.92 -28.73
C TYR A 32 -19.50 -19.36 -28.37
N LEU A 33 -18.62 -19.21 -29.37
CA LEU A 33 -17.29 -18.61 -29.17
C LEU A 33 -17.39 -17.17 -28.69
N ASN A 34 -18.31 -16.37 -29.25
CA ASN A 34 -18.49 -14.98 -28.83
C ASN A 34 -19.05 -14.87 -27.40
N ILE A 35 -20.02 -15.71 -27.02
CA ILE A 35 -20.53 -15.75 -25.64
C ILE A 35 -19.41 -16.13 -24.66
N TYR A 36 -18.64 -17.16 -25.00
CA TYR A 36 -17.52 -17.60 -24.17
C TYR A 36 -16.46 -16.51 -24.01
N ARG A 37 -16.06 -15.86 -25.11
CA ARG A 37 -15.11 -14.73 -25.08
C ARG A 37 -15.62 -13.59 -24.19
N ASN A 38 -16.86 -13.17 -24.38
CA ASN A 38 -17.46 -12.10 -23.58
C ASN A 38 -17.54 -12.44 -22.09
N TYR A 39 -17.86 -13.70 -21.76
CA TYR A 39 -17.87 -14.17 -20.38
C TYR A 39 -16.47 -14.12 -19.74
N VAL A 40 -15.44 -14.63 -20.45
CA VAL A 40 -14.07 -14.60 -19.95
C VAL A 40 -13.57 -13.16 -19.79
N TYR A 41 -13.88 -12.27 -20.73
CA TYR A 41 -13.54 -10.84 -20.61
C TYR A 41 -14.19 -10.19 -19.40
N SER A 42 -15.50 -10.37 -19.23
CA SER A 42 -16.22 -9.82 -18.08
C SER A 42 -15.64 -10.34 -16.77
N LYS A 43 -15.29 -11.63 -16.71
CA LYS A 43 -14.68 -12.24 -15.53
C LYS A 43 -13.31 -11.63 -15.21
N ILE A 44 -12.43 -11.48 -16.20
CA ILE A 44 -11.08 -10.92 -16.02
C ILE A 44 -11.16 -9.46 -15.57
N ILE A 45 -12.01 -8.66 -16.20
CA ILE A 45 -12.20 -7.25 -15.84
C ILE A 45 -12.70 -7.16 -14.39
N ASN A 46 -13.75 -7.91 -14.03
CA ASN A 46 -14.30 -7.89 -12.67
C ASN A 46 -13.27 -8.33 -11.62
N GLU A 47 -12.48 -9.37 -11.91
CA GLU A 47 -11.43 -9.84 -11.00
C GLU A 47 -10.31 -8.80 -10.83
N LEU A 48 -9.91 -8.16 -11.93
CA LEU A 48 -8.88 -7.12 -11.92
C LEU A 48 -9.35 -5.85 -11.22
N GLU A 49 -10.60 -5.44 -11.43
CA GLU A 49 -11.25 -4.36 -10.68
C GLU A 49 -11.27 -4.66 -9.19
N TYR A 50 -11.75 -5.84 -8.80
CA TYR A 50 -11.77 -6.25 -7.40
C TYR A 50 -10.37 -6.23 -6.76
N LYS A 51 -9.36 -6.76 -7.45
CA LYS A 51 -7.97 -6.75 -6.96
C LYS A 51 -7.41 -5.34 -6.83
N THR A 52 -7.67 -4.48 -7.81
CA THR A 52 -7.17 -3.09 -7.81
C THR A 52 -7.86 -2.27 -6.71
N ASP A 53 -9.17 -2.45 -6.52
CA ASP A 53 -9.94 -1.79 -5.47
C ASP A 53 -9.49 -2.27 -4.08
N ALA A 54 -9.35 -3.58 -3.86
CA ALA A 54 -8.88 -4.13 -2.59
C ALA A 54 -7.46 -3.65 -2.23
N LEU A 55 -6.59 -3.52 -3.24
CA LEU A 55 -5.24 -2.97 -3.07
C LEU A 55 -5.27 -1.51 -2.66
N LEU A 56 -6.06 -0.67 -3.34
CA LEU A 56 -6.21 0.74 -2.99
C LEU A 56 -6.84 0.92 -1.60
N GLU A 57 -7.79 0.07 -1.22
CA GLU A 57 -8.35 0.07 0.14
C GLU A 57 -7.29 -0.22 1.19
N LYS A 58 -6.46 -1.24 0.96
CA LYS A 58 -5.35 -1.58 1.86
C LYS A 58 -4.35 -0.43 1.99
N ILE A 59 -3.94 0.18 0.88
CA ILE A 59 -3.02 1.34 0.88
C ILE A 59 -3.65 2.52 1.60
N SER A 60 -4.94 2.78 1.34
CA SER A 60 -5.67 3.87 1.99
C SER A 60 -5.76 3.67 3.50
N ALA A 61 -6.05 2.46 3.97
CA ALA A 61 -6.08 2.15 5.40
C ALA A 61 -4.72 2.43 6.06
N MET A 62 -3.60 2.03 5.45
CA MET A 62 -2.27 2.31 5.98
C MET A 62 -1.92 3.82 5.95
N LEU A 63 -2.44 4.56 4.98
CA LEU A 63 -2.25 6.01 4.88
C LEU A 63 -3.19 6.80 5.80
N THR A 64 -4.32 6.24 6.22
CA THR A 64 -5.20 6.88 7.23
C THR A 64 -4.47 7.03 8.55
N ASP A 65 -3.71 6.00 8.95
CA ASP A 65 -2.91 6.01 10.18
C ASP A 65 -1.54 6.69 9.99
N ARG A 66 -1.34 7.45 8.90
CA ARG A 66 -0.08 8.19 8.67
C ARG A 66 0.08 9.31 9.69
N VAL A 67 1.33 9.58 10.06
CA VAL A 67 1.71 10.86 10.65
C VAL A 67 1.68 11.91 9.53
N LYS A 68 0.73 12.84 9.58
CA LYS A 68 0.39 13.75 8.46
C LYS A 68 1.57 14.51 7.85
N GLY A 69 2.55 14.92 8.66
CA GLY A 69 3.76 15.64 8.20
C GLY A 69 4.90 14.75 7.73
N SER A 70 4.83 13.43 7.93
CA SER A 70 5.94 12.50 7.66
C SER A 70 5.99 11.96 6.24
N VAL A 71 5.01 12.29 5.40
CA VAL A 71 4.88 11.67 4.07
C VAL A 71 5.80 12.35 3.06
N ILE A 72 6.59 11.53 2.39
CA ILE A 72 7.59 11.95 1.42
C ILE A 72 7.48 11.15 0.12
N GLY A 73 7.83 11.79 -0.99
CA GLY A 73 8.17 11.13 -2.23
C GLY A 73 9.69 10.93 -2.32
N ARG A 74 10.14 9.78 -2.79
CA ARG A 74 11.53 9.51 -3.12
C ARG A 74 11.71 9.12 -4.59
N LYS A 75 12.80 9.58 -5.20
CA LYS A 75 13.27 9.08 -6.50
C LYS A 75 13.94 7.71 -6.33
N PRO A 76 13.73 6.76 -7.26
CA PRO A 76 14.51 5.53 -7.27
C PRO A 76 15.99 5.90 -7.42
N GLU A 77 16.85 5.35 -6.56
CA GLU A 77 18.25 5.79 -6.43
C GLU A 77 18.98 5.79 -7.78
N ILE A 78 19.51 6.95 -8.20
CA ILE A 78 20.51 7.04 -9.29
C ILE A 78 21.91 7.29 -8.71
N SER A 79 22.02 7.91 -7.54
CA SER A 79 23.30 8.13 -6.84
C SER A 79 23.09 8.38 -5.36
N HIS A 80 23.96 7.85 -4.50
CA HIS A 80 23.93 7.93 -3.02
C HIS A 80 24.11 9.36 -2.42
N ALA A 81 23.73 10.42 -3.13
CA ALA A 81 23.79 11.79 -2.64
C ALA A 81 22.56 12.10 -1.77
N ILE A 82 22.70 11.71 -0.51
CA ILE A 82 21.78 11.94 0.61
C ILE A 82 21.24 13.39 0.53
N ASN A 83 19.90 13.52 0.47
CA ASN A 83 19.07 14.75 0.53
C ASN A 83 18.44 15.31 -0.76
N LYS A 84 18.92 15.00 -1.99
CA LYS A 84 18.29 15.57 -3.22
C LYS A 84 17.17 14.72 -3.82
N ASP A 85 17.08 13.47 -3.40
CA ASP A 85 16.15 12.49 -3.95
C ASP A 85 14.86 12.34 -3.13
N ILE A 86 14.73 13.09 -2.03
CA ILE A 86 13.59 13.07 -1.12
C ILE A 86 12.92 14.43 -1.14
N ILE A 87 11.59 14.43 -1.20
CA ILE A 87 10.79 15.64 -1.08
C ILE A 87 9.50 15.35 -0.31
N SER A 88 8.98 16.35 0.41
CA SER A 88 7.64 16.25 0.97
C SER A 88 6.60 16.00 -0.12
N ILE A 89 5.58 15.20 0.18
CA ILE A 89 4.45 15.03 -0.73
C ILE A 89 3.66 16.33 -0.96
N TYR A 90 3.77 17.28 -0.03
CA TYR A 90 3.10 18.59 -0.09
C TYR A 90 3.92 19.65 -0.86
N ASP A 91 5.15 19.34 -1.29
CA ASP A 91 5.97 20.28 -2.04
C ASP A 91 5.48 20.38 -3.50
N SER A 92 5.35 21.62 -3.98
CA SER A 92 5.06 21.96 -5.38
C SER A 92 5.98 21.32 -6.43
N LYS A 93 7.19 20.90 -6.05
CA LYS A 93 8.20 20.30 -6.94
C LYS A 93 8.07 18.78 -7.06
N LEU A 94 7.10 18.16 -6.39
CA LEU A 94 6.80 16.74 -6.57
C LEU A 94 6.40 16.47 -8.03
N ASP A 95 7.25 15.74 -8.75
CA ASP A 95 7.05 15.38 -10.15
C ASP A 95 6.96 13.86 -10.34
N GLU A 96 6.78 13.43 -11.60
CA GLU A 96 6.66 12.02 -11.96
C GLU A 96 7.94 11.19 -11.77
N LYS A 97 9.07 11.80 -11.38
CA LYS A 97 10.32 11.05 -11.10
C LYS A 97 10.31 10.48 -9.68
N TYR A 98 9.46 11.02 -8.80
CA TYR A 98 9.23 10.48 -7.47
C TYR A 98 8.25 9.32 -7.58
N THR A 99 8.79 8.10 -7.63
CA THR A 99 7.98 6.87 -7.80
C THR A 99 7.83 6.08 -6.51
N ILE A 100 8.59 6.42 -5.47
CA ILE A 100 8.57 5.77 -4.16
C ILE A 100 7.80 6.66 -3.19
N LEU A 101 6.82 6.10 -2.49
CA LEU A 101 6.07 6.77 -1.44
C LEU A 101 6.53 6.24 -0.08
N GLU A 102 6.97 7.12 0.83
CA GLU A 102 7.30 6.73 2.21
C GLU A 102 6.54 7.58 3.24
N TRP A 103 6.24 6.98 4.38
CA TRP A 103 5.63 7.67 5.51
C TRP A 103 5.91 6.95 6.83
N ILE A 104 5.69 7.65 7.94
CA ILE A 104 5.65 7.05 9.27
C ILE A 104 4.21 6.72 9.61
N GLY A 105 3.95 5.48 10.00
CA GLY A 105 2.65 5.06 10.49
C GLY A 105 2.56 5.22 12.00
N ALA A 106 1.47 5.82 12.46
CA ALA A 106 1.05 5.72 13.84
C ALA A 106 0.83 4.25 14.18
N SER A 107 1.22 3.85 15.39
CA SER A 107 0.97 2.50 15.88
C SER A 107 -0.45 2.41 16.42
N SER A 108 -1.43 2.53 15.54
CA SER A 108 -2.87 2.46 15.86
C SER A 108 -3.22 1.08 16.44
N GLU A 109 -2.57 0.02 15.98
CA GLU A 109 -2.77 -1.34 16.48
C GLU A 109 -2.31 -1.44 17.94
N SER A 110 -1.17 -0.83 18.28
CA SER A 110 -0.68 -0.88 19.66
C SER A 110 -1.53 -0.07 20.62
N ARG A 111 -2.27 0.93 20.11
CA ARG A 111 -3.20 1.73 20.92
C ARG A 111 -4.30 0.88 21.53
N ASN A 112 -4.73 -0.15 20.81
CA ASN A 112 -5.83 -1.03 21.22
C ASN A 112 -5.37 -2.15 22.17
N PHE A 113 -4.10 -2.23 22.57
CA PHE A 113 -3.67 -3.18 23.59
C PHE A 113 -4.02 -2.71 24.99
N GLY A 114 -4.82 -3.48 25.70
CA GLY A 114 -4.96 -3.29 27.12
C GLY A 114 -6.15 -4.05 27.68
N GLY A 115 -6.20 -4.13 29.00
CA GLY A 115 -7.33 -4.71 29.71
C GLY A 115 -8.56 -3.78 29.74
N ALA A 116 -9.57 -4.16 30.52
CA ALA A 116 -10.85 -3.46 30.60
C ALA A 116 -10.76 -1.95 30.95
N ASN A 117 -9.68 -1.50 31.60
CA ASN A 117 -9.51 -0.13 32.08
C ASN A 117 -8.22 0.55 31.58
N SER A 118 -7.54 -0.02 30.59
CA SER A 118 -6.29 0.55 30.06
C SER A 118 -6.26 0.46 28.54
N ILE A 119 -5.74 1.49 27.90
CA ILE A 119 -5.40 1.46 26.48
C ILE A 119 -3.88 1.40 26.34
N GLY A 120 -3.38 0.97 25.18
CA GLY A 120 -1.95 0.69 25.08
C GLY A 120 -1.15 1.96 25.24
N TRP A 121 -1.59 3.00 24.54
CA TRP A 121 -1.11 4.35 24.73
C TRP A 121 -2.25 5.36 24.57
N SER A 122 -2.30 6.36 25.44
CA SER A 122 -3.41 7.32 25.47
C SER A 122 -3.30 8.40 24.40
N GLY A 123 -2.06 8.75 24.03
CA GLY A 123 -1.75 9.87 23.15
C GLY A 123 -1.69 11.20 23.88
N PHE A 124 -1.73 11.17 25.22
CA PHE A 124 -1.57 12.34 26.07
C PHE A 124 -0.43 12.09 27.07
N ALA A 125 0.53 13.00 27.08
CA ALA A 125 1.64 13.03 28.00
C ALA A 125 1.41 14.09 29.07
N ASP A 126 1.69 13.74 30.31
CA ASP A 126 1.72 14.65 31.45
C ASP A 126 3.10 15.30 31.49
N ILE A 127 3.21 16.50 30.93
CA ILE A 127 4.49 17.20 30.80
C ILE A 127 5.01 17.65 32.17
N ASP A 128 4.14 18.08 33.08
CA ASP A 128 4.51 18.62 34.38
C ASP A 128 5.21 17.57 35.26
N ASN A 129 4.77 16.31 35.17
CA ASN A 129 5.37 15.19 35.88
C ASN A 129 6.44 14.45 35.05
N SER A 130 6.61 14.80 33.78
CA SER A 130 7.65 14.22 32.92
C SER A 130 9.00 14.89 33.13
N SER A 131 10.07 14.12 33.08
CA SER A 131 11.44 14.65 33.13
C SER A 131 12.43 13.71 32.46
N LEU A 132 13.64 14.17 32.15
CA LEU A 132 14.69 13.29 31.62
C LEU A 132 15.08 12.16 32.60
N ALA A 133 14.91 12.38 33.90
CA ALA A 133 15.23 11.39 34.93
C ALA A 133 14.14 10.31 35.06
N VAL A 134 12.87 10.71 34.95
CA VAL A 134 11.72 9.82 35.11
C VAL A 134 11.32 9.17 33.78
N GLY A 135 11.37 9.93 32.68
CA GLY A 135 10.80 9.58 31.39
C GLY A 135 9.58 10.45 31.06
N LEU A 136 8.98 10.18 29.89
CA LEU A 136 7.71 10.77 29.50
C LEU A 136 6.58 9.96 30.12
N ILE A 137 5.79 10.60 30.98
CA ILE A 137 4.64 9.99 31.62
C ILE A 137 3.42 10.20 30.73
N SER A 138 2.69 9.12 30.46
CA SER A 138 1.43 9.14 29.72
C SER A 138 0.36 8.41 30.54
N PRO A 139 -0.46 9.16 31.31
CA PRO A 139 -1.49 8.58 32.14
C PRO A 139 -2.49 7.75 31.34
N GLY A 140 -2.93 6.62 31.91
CA GLY A 140 -3.90 5.70 31.31
C GLY A 140 -3.34 4.81 30.19
N SER A 141 -2.06 4.96 29.86
CA SER A 141 -1.33 4.07 28.96
C SER A 141 -0.93 2.77 29.67
N ASN A 142 -0.75 1.70 28.91
CA ASN A 142 -0.17 0.45 29.38
C ASN A 142 0.94 -0.03 28.43
N PHE A 143 2.07 0.64 28.51
CA PHE A 143 3.28 0.33 27.74
C PHE A 143 3.87 -1.03 28.06
N LYS A 144 3.59 -1.57 29.26
CA LYS A 144 4.00 -2.93 29.62
C LYS A 144 3.31 -3.96 28.72
N ASP A 145 2.00 -3.84 28.52
CA ASP A 145 1.24 -4.75 27.66
C ASP A 145 1.70 -4.66 26.20
N ILE A 146 1.98 -3.44 25.72
CA ILE A 146 2.57 -3.24 24.39
C ILE A 146 3.93 -3.94 24.28
N LYS A 147 4.79 -3.80 25.31
CA LYS A 147 6.14 -4.39 25.32
C LYS A 147 6.10 -5.92 25.34
N ASP A 148 5.21 -6.50 26.11
CA ASP A 148 5.05 -7.95 26.23
C ASP A 148 4.49 -8.56 24.93
N ASN A 149 3.71 -7.78 24.15
CA ASN A 149 3.18 -8.17 22.84
C ASN A 149 4.14 -7.81 21.69
N SER A 150 5.25 -8.54 21.61
CA SER A 150 6.37 -8.36 20.66
C SER A 150 6.04 -8.46 19.16
N ILE A 151 4.83 -8.92 18.80
CA ILE A 151 4.41 -9.14 17.41
C ILE A 151 4.30 -7.83 16.62
N LEU A 152 4.02 -6.70 17.28
CA LEU A 152 3.75 -5.43 16.58
C LEU A 152 4.89 -4.42 16.67
N VAL A 153 5.64 -4.42 17.77
CA VAL A 153 6.78 -3.50 17.95
C VAL A 153 8.07 -4.05 17.31
N GLY A 154 8.00 -5.29 16.81
CA GLY A 154 9.16 -6.14 16.62
C GLY A 154 9.77 -6.50 17.98
N SER A 155 10.73 -7.42 18.01
CA SER A 155 11.45 -7.80 19.25
C SER A 155 12.21 -6.63 19.91
N ASN A 156 12.17 -5.42 19.34
CA ASN A 156 12.84 -4.22 19.81
C ASN A 156 11.86 -3.20 20.38
N SER A 157 11.58 -3.34 21.68
CA SER A 157 10.90 -2.34 22.53
C SER A 157 11.71 -1.05 22.75
N ASN A 158 12.88 -0.95 22.13
CA ASN A 158 13.72 0.23 22.13
C ASN A 158 13.59 0.96 20.81
N ASN A 159 13.87 2.27 20.81
CA ASN A 159 13.94 3.12 19.63
C ASN A 159 12.61 3.42 18.92
N LEU A 160 11.52 3.56 19.66
CA LEU A 160 10.23 3.99 19.15
C LEU A 160 10.20 5.49 18.95
N ALA A 161 9.32 5.96 18.07
CA ALA A 161 9.11 7.38 17.86
C ALA A 161 7.91 7.85 18.66
N VAL A 162 8.12 8.88 19.48
CA VAL A 162 7.06 9.77 19.97
C VAL A 162 7.10 11.02 19.12
N ILE A 163 5.96 11.34 18.51
CA ILE A 163 5.80 12.50 17.64
C ILE A 163 4.76 13.40 18.27
N PHE A 164 5.19 14.59 18.68
CA PHE A 164 4.30 15.57 19.27
C PHE A 164 3.48 16.26 18.20
N ASN A 165 2.17 16.35 18.45
CA ASN A 165 1.24 16.92 17.48
C ASN A 165 1.37 18.45 17.49
N HIS A 166 2.01 18.98 16.45
CA HIS A 166 2.16 20.42 16.24
C HIS A 166 1.28 20.88 15.07
N LEU A 167 0.84 22.13 15.12
CA LEU A 167 -0.04 22.73 14.10
C LEU A 167 0.66 22.96 12.74
N LEU A 168 1.98 22.75 12.65
CA LEU A 168 2.75 23.03 11.44
C LEU A 168 2.88 21.77 10.59
N ILE A 169 2.13 21.73 9.50
CA ILE A 169 2.29 20.73 8.44
C ILE A 169 3.63 21.04 7.74
N GLY A 170 4.68 20.25 7.98
CA GLY A 170 6.05 20.61 7.59
C GLY A 170 6.82 19.50 6.86
N ASP A 171 7.11 19.79 5.57
CA ASP A 171 8.21 19.41 4.64
C ASP A 171 8.92 18.02 4.68
N GLY A 172 8.53 17.09 5.54
CA GLY A 172 9.21 15.80 5.69
C GLY A 172 10.57 15.89 6.40
N ASN A 173 11.08 17.08 6.70
CA ASN A 173 12.25 17.27 7.55
C ASN A 173 11.87 16.99 9.01
N GLY A 174 12.86 16.69 9.85
CA GLY A 174 12.60 16.40 11.27
C GLY A 174 12.21 14.96 11.59
N TYR A 175 11.89 14.15 10.57
CA TYR A 175 11.46 12.76 10.75
C TYR A 175 12.56 11.69 10.51
N GLY A 176 13.80 12.13 10.24
CA GLY A 176 14.96 11.24 10.06
C GLY A 176 15.15 10.66 8.65
N PHE A 177 14.25 10.92 7.70
CA PHE A 177 14.38 10.43 6.31
C PHE A 177 15.61 10.97 5.56
N TYR A 178 16.11 12.13 5.97
CA TYR A 178 17.28 12.82 5.41
C TYR A 178 18.62 12.35 6.04
N GLY A 179 18.61 11.19 6.70
CA GLY A 179 19.79 10.60 7.33
C GLY A 179 20.34 11.42 8.50
N THR A 180 21.62 11.23 8.81
CA THR A 180 22.33 11.91 9.92
C THR A 180 22.49 13.43 9.71
N SER A 181 22.22 13.93 8.50
CA SER A 181 22.25 15.35 8.16
C SER A 181 20.96 16.11 8.47
N GLY A 182 19.83 15.40 8.68
CA GLY A 182 18.58 16.01 9.12
C GLY A 182 18.45 15.89 10.64
N ALA A 183 18.36 17.01 11.36
CA ALA A 183 17.97 16.96 12.77
C ALA A 183 16.62 16.25 12.87
N SER A 184 16.50 15.20 13.69
CA SER A 184 15.22 14.52 13.96
C SER A 184 14.42 15.27 15.02
N ASN A 185 14.28 16.59 14.86
CA ASN A 185 13.64 17.46 15.85
C ASN A 185 12.13 17.21 15.99
N ASN A 186 11.48 16.53 15.03
CA ASN A 186 10.05 16.20 15.12
C ASN A 186 9.80 14.81 15.75
N ILE A 187 10.85 14.05 16.05
CA ILE A 187 10.75 12.71 16.63
C ILE A 187 11.58 12.65 17.92
N MET A 188 10.91 12.36 19.02
CA MET A 188 11.56 11.94 20.24
C MET A 188 11.74 10.42 20.22
N ASN A 189 12.98 9.96 20.28
CA ASN A 189 13.28 8.55 20.37
C ASN A 189 12.99 8.04 21.79
N VAL A 190 12.24 6.96 21.95
CA VAL A 190 11.86 6.41 23.27
C VAL A 190 11.99 4.89 23.34
N SER A 191 12.02 4.35 24.55
CA SER A 191 11.95 2.91 24.80
C SER A 191 10.83 2.57 25.78
N LEU A 192 10.17 1.43 25.56
CA LEU A 192 9.18 0.88 26.50
C LEU A 192 9.88 0.29 27.72
N GLN A 193 9.42 0.68 28.90
CA GLN A 193 9.85 0.09 30.16
C GLN A 193 8.87 -0.99 30.65
N ASN A 194 9.21 -1.66 31.76
CA ASN A 194 8.26 -2.55 32.45
C ASN A 194 7.22 -1.76 33.27
N ASN A 195 7.17 -0.44 33.10
CA ASN A 195 6.20 0.46 33.73
C ASN A 195 5.04 0.69 32.76
N GLN A 196 3.82 0.77 33.29
CA GLN A 196 2.60 0.87 32.49
C GLN A 196 2.46 2.25 31.84
N GLU A 197 2.92 3.33 32.50
CA GLU A 197 2.62 4.70 32.06
C GLU A 197 3.86 5.52 31.67
N VAL A 198 5.05 4.94 31.71
CA VAL A 198 6.30 5.69 31.52
C VAL A 198 7.10 5.19 30.34
N LEU A 199 7.36 6.10 29.40
CA LEU A 199 8.29 5.92 28.29
C LEU A 199 9.69 6.41 28.69
N LYS A 200 10.70 5.58 28.45
CA LYS A 200 12.08 5.99 28.66
C LYS A 200 12.51 6.93 27.55
N VAL A 201 12.97 8.12 27.91
CA VAL A 201 13.62 9.06 26.99
C VAL A 201 15.14 8.91 27.15
N PRO A 202 15.94 8.91 26.07
CA PRO A 202 17.40 8.90 26.15
C PRO A 202 17.91 10.17 26.84
N SER A 203 19.11 10.10 27.41
CA SER A 203 19.72 11.22 28.17
C SER A 203 20.10 12.43 27.30
N SER A 204 20.09 12.29 25.98
CA SER A 204 20.22 13.41 25.05
C SER A 204 18.92 14.21 25.03
N ALA A 205 19.00 15.51 25.34
CA ALA A 205 17.84 16.40 25.29
C ALA A 205 17.20 16.38 23.90
N TYR A 206 15.90 16.09 23.85
CA TYR A 206 15.08 16.33 22.67
C TYR A 206 15.10 17.83 22.36
N SER A 207 15.37 18.19 21.11
CA SER A 207 15.57 19.58 20.68
C SER A 207 14.35 20.19 20.00
N GLY A 208 13.24 19.47 19.93
CA GLY A 208 11.98 19.94 19.37
C GLY A 208 10.99 20.44 20.42
N ASP A 209 9.86 20.95 19.94
CA ASP A 209 8.75 21.38 20.78
C ASP A 209 8.00 20.18 21.34
N ILE A 210 7.69 20.22 22.63
CA ILE A 210 6.95 19.17 23.34
C ILE A 210 5.51 19.65 23.53
N SER A 211 4.55 18.79 23.21
CA SER A 211 3.12 19.00 23.47
C SER A 211 2.55 17.83 24.26
N GLU A 212 1.42 18.04 24.95
CA GLU A 212 0.78 16.95 25.68
C GLU A 212 0.25 15.89 24.70
N ASN A 213 -0.30 16.31 23.56
CA ASN A 213 -0.77 15.40 22.54
C ASN A 213 0.41 14.80 21.76
N TYR A 214 0.49 13.48 21.71
CA TYR A 214 1.53 12.76 20.99
C TYR A 214 0.98 11.53 20.24
N ILE A 215 1.73 11.11 19.23
CA ILE A 215 1.52 9.88 18.49
C ILE A 215 2.70 8.95 18.74
N LEU A 216 2.42 7.68 19.04
CA LEU A 216 3.44 6.64 19.11
C LEU A 216 3.58 5.95 17.74
N ALA A 217 4.81 5.80 17.25
CA ALA A 217 5.12 5.10 16.01
C ALA A 217 6.27 4.09 16.22
N HIS A 218 6.14 2.90 15.61
CA HIS A 218 7.13 1.83 15.71
C HIS A 218 7.85 1.52 14.39
N THR A 219 7.33 1.98 13.25
CA THR A 219 7.93 1.77 11.94
C THR A 219 7.55 2.86 10.94
N ALA A 220 8.42 3.05 9.95
CA ALA A 220 8.05 3.66 8.69
C ALA A 220 7.61 2.60 7.66
N TYR A 221 6.93 3.06 6.62
CA TYR A 221 6.48 2.26 5.49
C TYR A 221 6.94 2.89 4.19
N ALA A 222 7.30 2.06 3.20
CA ALA A 222 7.56 2.51 1.84
C ALA A 222 6.81 1.63 0.83
N ILE A 223 6.22 2.26 -0.18
CA ILE A 223 5.75 1.59 -1.38
C ILE A 223 6.74 1.86 -2.50
N VAL A 224 7.39 0.81 -2.97
CA VAL A 224 8.47 0.87 -3.95
C VAL A 224 8.08 0.04 -5.17
N PRO A 225 8.09 0.63 -6.38
CA PRO A 225 7.97 -0.15 -7.61
C PRO A 225 9.27 -0.89 -7.89
N ASP A 226 9.14 -2.15 -8.30
CA ASP A 226 10.25 -2.92 -8.85
C ASP A 226 10.73 -2.39 -10.20
N GLU A 227 11.82 -2.98 -10.70
CA GLU A 227 12.25 -2.80 -12.08
C GLU A 227 11.11 -3.11 -13.06
N VAL A 228 10.97 -2.23 -14.05
CA VAL A 228 9.95 -2.35 -15.08
C VAL A 228 10.38 -3.41 -16.09
N VAL A 229 9.62 -4.50 -16.17
CA VAL A 229 9.79 -5.60 -17.12
C VAL A 229 8.58 -5.62 -18.06
N ASN A 230 8.80 -5.36 -19.35
CA ASN A 230 7.74 -5.30 -20.37
C ASN A 230 6.61 -4.32 -20.00
N GLY A 231 6.96 -3.11 -19.54
CA GLY A 231 5.97 -2.08 -19.17
C GLY A 231 5.20 -2.35 -17.86
N ARG A 232 5.60 -3.38 -17.10
CA ARG A 232 4.97 -3.78 -15.84
C ARG A 232 5.99 -3.90 -14.73
N PHE A 233 5.56 -3.73 -13.50
CA PHE A 233 6.37 -3.93 -12.30
C PHE A 233 5.52 -4.51 -11.18
N ASN A 234 6.15 -5.08 -10.16
CA ASN A 234 5.45 -5.36 -8.91
C ASN A 234 5.60 -4.17 -7.97
N LEU A 235 4.59 -3.96 -7.13
CA LEU A 235 4.68 -3.05 -5.99
C LEU A 235 5.09 -3.83 -4.77
N ARG A 236 6.16 -3.39 -4.11
CA ARG A 236 6.57 -3.91 -2.80
C ARG A 236 6.26 -2.90 -1.70
N LEU A 237 5.78 -3.44 -0.58
CA LEU A 237 5.68 -2.74 0.68
C LEU A 237 6.91 -3.07 1.51
N PHE A 238 7.67 -2.06 1.90
CA PHE A 238 8.72 -2.15 2.91
C PHE A 238 8.18 -1.64 4.25
N TYR A 239 8.55 -2.33 5.32
CA TYR A 239 8.15 -2.04 6.69
C TYR A 239 9.26 -2.48 7.66
N ASN A 240 9.09 -2.25 8.96
CA ASN A 240 10.06 -2.57 10.00
C ASN A 240 11.44 -1.87 9.81
N TYR A 241 11.41 -0.60 9.43
CA TYR A 241 12.59 0.28 9.43
C TYR A 241 12.25 1.60 10.11
N ARG A 242 13.27 2.28 10.65
CA ARG A 242 13.09 3.47 11.50
C ARG A 242 14.07 4.56 11.08
N PRO A 243 13.64 5.49 10.20
CA PRO A 243 14.49 6.57 9.70
C PRO A 243 15.14 7.42 10.80
N TRP A 244 14.42 7.65 11.89
CA TRP A 244 14.90 8.37 13.08
C TRP A 244 15.97 7.63 13.89
N ASN A 245 16.17 6.34 13.64
CA ASN A 245 17.14 5.51 14.36
C ASN A 245 18.41 5.32 13.53
N GLY A 246 19.29 6.33 13.53
CA GLY A 246 20.58 6.25 12.83
C GLY A 246 20.48 6.37 11.30
N GLY A 247 19.40 6.96 10.78
CA GLY A 247 19.26 7.25 9.35
C GLY A 247 18.93 6.03 8.49
N GLN A 248 18.25 5.02 9.05
CA GLN A 248 17.82 3.84 8.29
C GLN A 248 16.97 4.24 7.09
N THR A 249 17.15 3.55 5.97
CA THR A 249 16.30 3.69 4.77
C THR A 249 15.37 2.50 4.66
N TYR A 250 14.40 2.57 3.74
CA TYR A 250 13.50 1.45 3.45
C TYR A 250 14.26 0.16 3.09
N GLN A 251 15.49 0.25 2.56
CA GLN A 251 16.33 -0.91 2.24
C GLN A 251 16.77 -1.70 3.49
N ASN A 252 16.78 -1.06 4.68
CA ASN A 252 17.08 -1.76 5.94
C ASN A 252 15.87 -2.53 6.50
N GLY A 253 14.68 -2.31 5.94
CA GLY A 253 13.44 -2.93 6.39
C GLY A 253 13.20 -4.34 5.84
N THR A 254 12.07 -4.91 6.23
CA THR A 254 11.50 -6.13 5.64
C THR A 254 10.59 -5.74 4.48
N SER A 255 10.52 -6.56 3.43
CA SER A 255 9.66 -6.31 2.27
C SER A 255 8.68 -7.44 1.99
N THR A 256 7.54 -7.08 1.41
CA THR A 256 6.54 -8.03 0.89
C THR A 256 5.94 -7.51 -0.41
N ILE A 257 5.50 -8.43 -1.28
CA ILE A 257 4.83 -8.04 -2.53
C ILE A 257 3.41 -7.60 -2.20
N LEU A 258 3.09 -6.35 -2.52
CA LEU A 258 1.78 -5.77 -2.32
C LEU A 258 0.87 -6.01 -3.53
N ALA A 259 1.42 -5.88 -4.74
CA ALA A 259 0.69 -6.12 -5.99
C ALA A 259 1.64 -6.57 -7.11
N ARG A 260 1.11 -7.31 -8.09
CA ARG A 260 1.85 -7.78 -9.28
C ARG A 260 1.22 -7.21 -10.53
N ASP A 261 1.99 -7.13 -11.62
CA ASP A 261 1.52 -6.67 -12.92
C ASP A 261 0.92 -5.24 -12.88
N VAL A 262 1.55 -4.36 -12.10
CA VAL A 262 1.20 -2.94 -12.01
C VAL A 262 1.84 -2.19 -13.18
N THR A 263 1.09 -1.34 -13.85
CA THR A 263 1.57 -0.49 -14.95
C THR A 263 1.77 0.96 -14.52
N VAL A 264 0.97 1.42 -13.55
CA VAL A 264 1.04 2.79 -13.02
C VAL A 264 0.87 2.78 -11.51
N PHE A 265 1.77 3.47 -10.82
CA PHE A 265 1.62 3.85 -9.42
C PHE A 265 2.00 5.33 -9.33
N ARG A 266 1.03 6.17 -8.95
CA ARG A 266 1.20 7.62 -8.81
C ARG A 266 0.54 8.09 -7.54
N PHE A 267 1.14 9.08 -6.93
CA PHE A 267 0.60 9.75 -5.76
C PHE A 267 0.84 11.24 -5.88
N ARG A 268 -0.06 12.03 -5.28
CA ARG A 268 0.12 13.47 -5.13
C ARG A 268 -0.63 13.94 -3.89
N SER A 269 -0.22 15.08 -3.37
CA SER A 269 -1.02 15.79 -2.38
C SER A 269 -2.11 16.62 -3.05
N LEU A 270 -3.30 16.63 -2.44
CA LEU A 270 -4.38 17.57 -2.68
C LEU A 270 -4.70 18.22 -1.33
N GLU A 271 -4.16 19.41 -1.10
CA GLU A 271 -4.21 20.11 0.19
C GLU A 271 -3.58 19.29 1.33
N GLN A 272 -4.39 18.70 2.21
CA GLN A 272 -3.94 17.84 3.32
C GLN A 272 -4.16 16.34 3.05
N ASN A 273 -4.77 16.03 1.91
CA ASN A 273 -5.16 14.68 1.52
C ASN A 273 -4.15 14.10 0.54
N ILE A 274 -4.05 12.78 0.49
CA ILE A 274 -3.19 12.07 -0.45
C ILE A 274 -4.06 11.38 -1.48
N GLU A 275 -3.87 11.71 -2.75
CA GLU A 275 -4.47 10.96 -3.85
C GLU A 275 -3.48 9.89 -4.32
N VAL A 276 -3.95 8.64 -4.40
CA VAL A 276 -3.18 7.50 -4.92
C VAL A 276 -3.91 6.93 -6.13
N LYS A 277 -3.19 6.76 -7.23
CA LYS A 277 -3.65 6.14 -8.47
C LYS A 277 -2.85 4.87 -8.76
N ILE A 278 -3.57 3.78 -9.02
CA ILE A 278 -2.98 2.49 -9.41
C ILE A 278 -3.65 2.00 -10.69
N CYS A 279 -2.83 1.51 -11.62
CA CYS A 279 -3.29 0.76 -12.77
C CYS A 279 -2.66 -0.63 -12.76
N MET A 280 -3.49 -1.66 -12.89
CA MET A 280 -3.05 -3.05 -12.97
C MET A 280 -3.45 -3.63 -14.33
N GLN A 281 -2.61 -4.52 -14.85
CA GLN A 281 -2.87 -5.21 -16.11
C GLN A 281 -3.26 -6.67 -15.86
N GLY A 282 -4.35 -7.11 -16.47
CA GLY A 282 -4.78 -8.49 -16.48
C GLY A 282 -3.85 -9.37 -17.32
N GLN A 283 -3.86 -10.67 -17.07
CA GLN A 283 -3.08 -11.60 -17.88
C GLN A 283 -3.57 -11.59 -19.33
N ASN A 284 -2.62 -11.58 -20.26
CA ASN A 284 -2.92 -11.71 -21.68
C ASN A 284 -3.57 -13.08 -21.92
N LEU A 285 -4.80 -13.07 -22.42
CA LEU A 285 -5.36 -14.24 -23.08
C LEU A 285 -4.61 -14.38 -24.40
N LYS A 286 -3.55 -15.20 -24.42
CA LYS A 286 -2.94 -15.61 -25.67
C LYS A 286 -3.98 -16.42 -26.43
N GLU A 287 -4.54 -15.82 -27.47
CA GLU A 287 -5.30 -16.59 -28.45
C GLU A 287 -4.32 -17.51 -29.17
N ASP A 288 -4.67 -18.79 -29.22
CA ASP A 288 -3.86 -19.88 -29.74
C ASP A 288 -3.38 -19.60 -31.18
N GLY A 289 -2.05 -19.68 -31.37
CA GLY A 289 -1.39 -20.05 -32.63
C GLY A 289 -1.56 -19.21 -33.89
N THR A 290 -2.38 -18.15 -33.93
CA THR A 290 -2.62 -17.39 -35.17
C THR A 290 -2.02 -15.98 -35.11
N THR A 291 -0.89 -15.82 -35.80
CA THR A 291 -0.34 -14.52 -36.23
C THR A 291 -1.32 -13.85 -37.19
N THR A 292 -2.35 -13.22 -36.65
CA THR A 292 -3.06 -12.15 -37.35
C THR A 292 -2.48 -10.81 -36.88
N PRO A 293 -2.33 -9.80 -37.77
CA PRO A 293 -1.71 -8.51 -37.41
C PRO A 293 -2.53 -7.67 -36.42
N ASN A 294 -3.73 -8.14 -36.05
CA ASN A 294 -4.55 -7.58 -34.99
C ASN A 294 -4.40 -8.45 -33.74
N SER A 295 -3.15 -8.67 -33.34
CA SER A 295 -2.83 -9.30 -32.07
C SER A 295 -3.48 -8.49 -30.96
N PHE A 296 -4.40 -9.12 -30.22
CA PHE A 296 -4.90 -8.66 -28.91
C PHE A 296 -3.74 -8.67 -27.89
N GLY A 297 -2.74 -7.82 -28.13
CA GLY A 297 -1.43 -7.83 -27.47
C GLY A 297 -1.36 -7.02 -26.17
N ASP A 298 -2.32 -6.15 -25.93
CA ASP A 298 -2.36 -5.34 -24.71
C ASP A 298 -3.46 -5.89 -23.79
N GLY A 299 -3.07 -6.67 -22.79
CA GLY A 299 -3.97 -7.14 -21.74
C GLY A 299 -4.75 -5.99 -21.12
N PHE A 300 -5.98 -6.26 -20.64
CA PHE A 300 -6.85 -5.26 -20.05
C PHE A 300 -6.15 -4.51 -18.92
N ILE A 301 -6.20 -3.17 -18.95
CA ILE A 301 -5.67 -2.32 -17.89
C ILE A 301 -6.86 -1.70 -17.14
N VAL A 302 -6.90 -1.91 -15.84
CA VAL A 302 -7.87 -1.25 -14.96
C VAL A 302 -7.12 -0.23 -14.12
N CYS A 303 -7.58 1.01 -14.14
CA CYS A 303 -7.04 2.11 -13.37
C CYS A 303 -8.07 2.58 -12.33
N LYS A 304 -7.64 2.71 -11.08
CA LYS A 304 -8.46 3.23 -9.99
C LYS A 304 -7.68 4.29 -9.23
N THR A 305 -8.40 5.23 -8.63
CA THR A 305 -7.84 6.34 -7.86
C THR A 305 -8.62 6.48 -6.57
N LYS A 306 -7.93 6.77 -5.47
CA LYS A 306 -8.53 7.01 -4.17
C LYS A 306 -7.85 8.16 -3.45
N VAL A 307 -8.65 8.98 -2.78
CA VAL A 307 -8.19 10.08 -1.93
C VAL A 307 -8.27 9.62 -0.47
N VAL A 308 -7.19 9.84 0.26
CA VAL A 308 -7.04 9.52 1.68
C VAL A 308 -6.99 10.84 2.45
N TYR A 309 -7.87 10.97 3.44
CA TYR A 309 -8.00 12.16 4.28
C TYR A 309 -7.01 12.12 5.47
#